data_AF-A0AAN7T4R4-F1
#
_entry.id   AF-A0AAN7T4R4-F1
#
_cell.length_a   1.000
_cell.length_b   1.000
_cell.length_c   1.000
_cell.angle_alpha   90.00
_cell.angle_beta   90.00
_cell.angle_gamma   90.00
#
_symmetry.space_group_name_H-M   'P 1'
#
loop_
_entity.id
_entity.type
_entity.pdbx_description
1 polymer ?
#
loop_
_entity_poly.entity_id
_entity_poly.type
_entity_poly.pdbx_seq_one_letter_code
_entity_poly.pdbx_strand_id
1 'polypeptide(L)'
;MSGCNKQLWKRDWKFQTFEDIEVERQLEVTKSVYDALELSRLGIVADPKTGYESAFEDLKSYNDYLELRELLALNLALKTDVAATRKRLTEFENTNGLNSKAQTKNQLKDGEYPDASGLIKGLRKRYVPKALSPYNPFGDIPQDREYYHIGKDDGFESVLSRNKKYEEYQQWGYSFEAYLDENLLRAFSGLGVFVDNEKGGKTDMTLPANTVMG
;
A
#
# COMPACT_ATOMS: atom_id res chain seq x y z
N MET A 1 -30.39 9.07 -52.16
CA MET A 1 -29.77 7.97 -51.41
C MET A 1 -28.71 8.57 -50.52
N SER A 2 -29.03 8.81 -49.25
CA SER A 2 -28.06 9.38 -48.31
C SER A 2 -27.10 8.29 -47.88
N GLY A 3 -25.85 8.36 -48.34
CA GLY A 3 -24.79 7.44 -47.95
C GLY A 3 -24.47 7.56 -46.46
N CYS A 4 -24.31 6.42 -45.78
CA CYS A 4 -23.87 6.38 -44.39
C CYS A 4 -22.37 6.72 -44.31
N ASN A 5 -22.00 7.81 -43.62
CA ASN A 5 -20.61 8.28 -43.50
C ASN A 5 -19.83 7.65 -42.32
N LYS A 6 -20.30 6.52 -41.77
CA LYS A 6 -19.65 5.88 -40.61
C LYS A 6 -18.51 4.99 -41.08
N GLN A 7 -17.32 5.21 -40.53
CA GLN A 7 -16.19 4.30 -40.71
C GLN A 7 -16.43 3.03 -39.89
N LEU A 8 -16.36 1.88 -40.57
CA LEU A 8 -16.53 0.57 -39.94
C LEU A 8 -15.16 -0.12 -39.82
N TRP A 9 -14.86 -0.68 -38.65
CA TRP A 9 -13.62 -1.39 -38.38
C TRP A 9 -13.88 -2.90 -38.34
N LYS A 10 -13.03 -3.70 -39.01
CA LYS A 10 -13.21 -5.16 -39.10
C LYS A 10 -13.27 -5.86 -37.72
N ARG A 11 -12.56 -5.34 -36.72
CA ARG A 11 -12.54 -5.87 -35.34
C ARG A 11 -13.84 -5.62 -34.56
N ASP A 12 -14.67 -4.67 -34.99
CA ASP A 12 -15.88 -4.28 -34.28
C ASP A 12 -17.12 -5.03 -34.80
N TRP A 13 -16.92 -5.98 -35.74
CA TRP A 13 -17.99 -6.80 -36.29
C TRP A 13 -18.40 -7.86 -35.27
N LYS A 14 -19.72 -8.06 -35.11
CA LYS A 14 -20.31 -9.00 -34.16
C LYS A 14 -21.40 -9.82 -34.86
N PHE A 15 -21.69 -10.99 -34.30
CA PHE A 15 -22.83 -11.80 -34.74
C PHE A 15 -24.12 -11.21 -34.15
N GLN A 16 -25.12 -11.04 -35.02
CA GLN A 16 -26.45 -10.63 -34.60
C GLN A 16 -27.12 -11.77 -33.84
N THR A 17 -27.59 -11.47 -32.65
CA THR A 17 -28.27 -12.40 -31.74
C THR A 17 -29.76 -12.12 -31.64
N PHE A 18 -30.19 -10.87 -31.80
CA PHE A 18 -31.59 -10.47 -31.75
C PHE A 18 -32.08 -10.06 -33.13
N GLU A 19 -33.37 -10.29 -33.40
CA GLU A 19 -34.00 -9.85 -34.66
C GLU A 19 -34.01 -8.32 -34.80
N ASP A 20 -34.12 -7.60 -33.67
CA ASP A 20 -34.16 -6.14 -33.62
C ASP A 20 -32.79 -5.52 -33.27
N ILE A 21 -32.31 -4.65 -34.17
CA ILE A 21 -31.05 -3.92 -34.05
C ILE A 21 -31.13 -2.86 -32.94
N GLU A 22 -32.32 -2.32 -32.66
CA GLU A 22 -32.48 -1.31 -31.61
C GLU A 22 -32.23 -1.92 -30.23
N VAL A 23 -32.70 -3.14 -30.00
CA VAL A 23 -32.47 -3.90 -28.77
C VAL A 23 -30.98 -4.18 -28.58
N GLU A 24 -30.27 -4.63 -29.62
CA GLU A 24 -28.81 -4.85 -29.54
C GLU A 24 -28.05 -3.58 -29.19
N ARG A 25 -28.45 -2.46 -29.80
CA ARG A 25 -27.82 -1.17 -29.56
C ARG A 25 -28.05 -0.70 -28.12
N GLN A 26 -29.26 -0.91 -27.58
CA GLN A 26 -29.55 -0.60 -26.19
C GLN A 26 -28.71 -1.45 -25.26
N LEU A 27 -28.65 -2.76 -25.48
CA LEU A 27 -27.82 -3.68 -24.68
C LEU A 27 -26.33 -3.35 -24.75
N GLU A 28 -25.83 -2.93 -25.91
CA GLU A 28 -24.44 -2.52 -26.05
C GLU A 28 -24.15 -1.24 -25.26
N VAL A 29 -25.09 -0.28 -25.29
CA VAL A 29 -24.99 0.95 -24.50
C VAL A 29 -25.07 0.66 -23.01
N THR A 30 -26.02 -0.14 -22.54
CA THR A 30 -26.15 -0.48 -21.12
C THR A 30 -24.92 -1.23 -20.62
N LYS A 31 -24.45 -2.22 -21.37
CA LYS A 31 -23.21 -2.94 -21.06
C LYS A 31 -22.03 -2.00 -20.98
N SER A 32 -21.89 -1.07 -21.92
CA SER A 32 -20.78 -0.11 -21.90
C SER A 32 -20.75 0.77 -20.64
N VAL A 33 -21.92 1.16 -20.13
CA VAL A 33 -22.04 1.94 -18.89
C VAL A 33 -21.72 1.07 -17.68
N TYR A 34 -22.19 -0.17 -17.66
CA TYR A 34 -21.94 -1.10 -16.55
C TYR A 34 -20.45 -1.44 -16.47
N ASP A 35 -19.82 -1.68 -17.61
CA ASP A 35 -18.38 -1.89 -17.71
C ASP A 35 -17.62 -0.60 -17.29
N ALA A 36 -18.10 0.60 -17.65
CA ALA A 36 -17.48 1.86 -17.23
C ALA A 36 -17.50 2.07 -15.71
N LEU A 37 -18.61 1.73 -15.05
CA LEU A 37 -18.83 1.91 -13.60
C LEU A 37 -18.50 0.67 -12.76
N GLU A 38 -17.87 -0.35 -13.36
CA GLU A 38 -17.59 -1.60 -12.65
C GLU A 38 -16.65 -1.37 -11.47
N LEU A 39 -17.09 -1.76 -10.26
CA LEU A 39 -16.33 -1.56 -9.01
C LEU A 39 -14.98 -2.31 -9.00
N SER A 40 -14.88 -3.41 -9.75
CA SER A 40 -13.63 -4.16 -9.93
C SER A 40 -12.55 -3.32 -10.61
N ARG A 41 -12.92 -2.37 -11.49
CA ARG A 41 -11.98 -1.46 -12.17
C ARG A 41 -11.40 -0.42 -11.22
N LEU A 42 -12.15 -0.05 -10.19
CA LEU A 42 -11.58 0.72 -9.09
C LEU A 42 -10.63 -0.14 -8.26
N GLY A 43 -10.71 -1.48 -8.34
CA GLY A 43 -9.94 -2.44 -7.56
C GLY A 43 -10.67 -2.95 -6.32
N ILE A 44 -11.99 -2.79 -6.25
CA ILE A 44 -12.82 -3.31 -5.16
C ILE A 44 -13.08 -4.78 -5.43
N VAL A 45 -12.80 -5.63 -4.46
CA VAL A 45 -13.04 -7.07 -4.56
C VAL A 45 -14.42 -7.37 -3.98
N ALA A 46 -15.22 -8.15 -4.69
CA ALA A 46 -16.51 -8.62 -4.19
C ALA A 46 -16.31 -9.67 -3.10
N ASP A 47 -17.09 -9.57 -2.03
CA ASP A 47 -17.11 -10.61 -1.01
C ASP A 47 -17.87 -11.85 -1.51
N PRO A 48 -17.41 -13.06 -1.19
CA PRO A 48 -18.07 -14.29 -1.64
C PRO A 48 -19.53 -14.46 -1.17
N LYS A 49 -19.90 -13.81 -0.07
CA LYS A 49 -21.22 -13.98 0.58
C LYS A 49 -22.20 -12.85 0.25
N THR A 50 -21.72 -11.62 0.25
CA THR A 50 -22.53 -10.39 0.13
C THR A 50 -22.31 -9.68 -1.21
N GLY A 51 -21.39 -10.17 -2.05
CA GLY A 51 -21.04 -9.52 -3.31
C GLY A 51 -20.40 -8.16 -3.09
N TYR A 52 -20.87 -7.15 -3.83
CA TYR A 52 -20.35 -5.79 -3.75
C TYR A 52 -21.04 -4.92 -2.70
N GLU A 53 -22.07 -5.41 -2.01
CA GLU A 53 -22.78 -4.64 -0.97
C GLU A 53 -21.85 -4.22 0.17
N SER A 54 -20.96 -5.13 0.58
CA SER A 54 -19.98 -4.89 1.65
C SER A 54 -18.93 -3.84 1.32
N ALA A 55 -18.77 -3.49 0.04
CA ALA A 55 -17.93 -2.37 -0.37
C ALA A 55 -18.52 -1.02 0.04
N PHE A 56 -19.80 -0.97 0.42
CA PHE A 56 -20.49 0.24 0.85
C PHE A 56 -20.66 0.29 2.37
N GLU A 57 -20.73 1.50 2.91
CA GLU A 57 -21.01 1.76 4.33
C GLU A 57 -22.43 1.33 4.69
N ASP A 58 -23.40 1.75 3.87
CA ASP A 58 -24.84 1.53 4.06
C ASP A 58 -25.49 0.87 2.83
N LEU A 59 -26.54 0.08 3.06
CA LEU A 59 -27.37 -0.49 1.99
C LEU A 59 -28.03 0.59 1.12
N LYS A 60 -28.37 1.75 1.71
CA LYS A 60 -28.93 2.88 0.95
C LYS A 60 -27.94 3.39 -0.10
N SER A 61 -26.67 3.54 0.26
CA SER A 61 -25.62 3.98 -0.65
C SER A 61 -25.41 3.01 -1.81
N TYR A 62 -25.52 1.70 -1.55
CA TYR A 62 -25.47 0.68 -2.58
C TYR A 62 -26.67 0.78 -3.55
N ASN A 63 -27.88 0.97 -3.03
CA ASN A 63 -29.07 1.16 -3.86
C ASN A 63 -28.98 2.45 -4.68
N ASP A 64 -28.54 3.57 -4.09
CA ASP A 64 -28.31 4.83 -4.80
C ASP A 64 -27.29 4.67 -5.94
N TYR A 65 -26.26 3.82 -5.76
CA TYR A 65 -25.30 3.48 -6.81
C TYR A 65 -25.95 2.66 -7.95
N LEU A 66 -26.76 1.66 -7.63
CA LEU A 66 -27.50 0.88 -8.64
C LEU A 66 -28.46 1.78 -9.43
N GLU A 67 -29.19 2.66 -8.74
CA GLU A 67 -30.07 3.65 -9.37
C GLU A 67 -29.29 4.59 -10.29
N LEU A 68 -28.13 5.10 -9.85
CA LEU A 68 -27.26 5.94 -10.67
C LEU A 68 -26.81 5.21 -11.94
N ARG A 69 -26.42 3.94 -11.83
CA ARG A 69 -26.00 3.12 -12.98
C ARG A 69 -27.14 2.96 -13.98
N GLU A 70 -28.34 2.65 -13.51
CA GLU A 70 -29.51 2.50 -14.38
C GLU A 70 -29.94 3.83 -15.00
N LEU A 71 -29.89 4.92 -14.25
CA LEU A 71 -30.23 6.25 -14.76
C LEU A 71 -29.30 6.66 -15.92
N LEU A 72 -27.99 6.43 -15.77
CA LEU A 72 -27.03 6.73 -16.83
C LEU A 72 -27.22 5.83 -18.07
N ALA A 73 -27.48 4.54 -17.86
CA ALA A 73 -27.77 3.61 -18.94
C ALA A 73 -29.07 3.97 -19.68
N LEU A 74 -30.13 4.29 -18.94
CA LEU A 74 -31.43 4.67 -19.49
C LEU A 74 -31.34 5.95 -20.31
N ASN A 75 -30.62 6.96 -19.81
CA ASN A 75 -30.39 8.20 -20.54
C ASN A 75 -29.75 7.96 -21.92
N LEU A 76 -28.73 7.11 -21.98
CA LEU A 76 -28.08 6.79 -23.24
C LEU A 76 -28.94 5.91 -24.16
N ALA A 77 -29.70 4.96 -23.60
CA ALA A 77 -30.61 4.10 -24.35
C ALA A 77 -31.76 4.90 -24.99
N LEU A 78 -32.36 5.82 -24.24
CA LEU A 78 -33.46 6.69 -24.70
C LEU A 78 -32.99 7.95 -25.42
N LYS A 79 -31.67 8.17 -25.51
CA LYS A 79 -31.04 9.37 -26.10
C LYS A 79 -31.44 10.67 -25.39
N THR A 80 -31.80 10.61 -24.12
CA THR A 80 -32.04 11.76 -23.26
C THR A 80 -30.72 12.19 -22.63
N ASP A 81 -30.39 13.48 -22.74
CA ASP A 81 -29.18 14.07 -22.12
C ASP A 81 -27.86 13.29 -22.37
N VAL A 82 -27.64 12.88 -23.62
CA VAL A 82 -26.47 12.08 -24.03
C VAL A 82 -25.15 12.82 -23.78
N ALA A 83 -25.16 14.15 -23.86
CA ALA A 83 -23.96 14.96 -23.69
C ALA A 83 -23.52 15.03 -22.22
N ALA A 84 -24.42 15.29 -21.28
CA ALA A 84 -24.03 15.39 -19.87
C ALA A 84 -23.68 14.03 -19.29
N THR A 85 -24.39 12.97 -19.67
CA THR A 85 -24.08 11.59 -19.21
C THR A 85 -22.70 11.13 -19.66
N ARG A 86 -22.36 11.34 -20.94
CA ARG A 86 -21.01 11.04 -21.43
C ARG A 86 -19.95 11.86 -20.74
N LYS A 87 -20.21 13.15 -20.50
CA LYS A 87 -19.30 14.02 -19.76
C LYS A 87 -19.03 13.47 -18.35
N ARG A 88 -20.06 13.10 -17.60
CA ARG A 88 -19.92 12.49 -16.26
C ARG A 88 -19.11 11.19 -16.28
N LEU A 89 -19.36 10.32 -17.25
CA LEU A 89 -18.59 9.08 -17.41
C LEU A 89 -17.12 9.37 -17.72
N THR A 90 -16.85 10.30 -18.64
CA THR A 90 -15.46 10.67 -18.96
C THR A 90 -14.76 11.34 -17.79
N GLU A 91 -15.46 12.18 -17.01
CA GLU A 91 -14.92 12.80 -15.80
C GLU A 91 -14.55 11.71 -14.79
N PHE A 92 -15.47 10.79 -14.50
CA PHE A 92 -15.24 9.63 -13.63
C PHE A 92 -14.03 8.80 -14.07
N GLU A 93 -13.96 8.42 -15.35
CA GLU A 93 -12.86 7.62 -15.87
C GLU A 93 -11.52 8.37 -15.81
N ASN A 94 -11.52 9.68 -16.06
CA ASN A 94 -10.31 10.49 -16.05
C ASN A 94 -9.80 10.74 -14.63
N THR A 95 -10.69 11.05 -13.67
CA THR A 95 -10.31 11.25 -12.27
C THR A 95 -9.80 9.97 -11.63
N ASN A 96 -10.37 8.82 -12.01
CA ASN A 96 -9.95 7.51 -11.52
C ASN A 96 -8.80 6.90 -12.32
N GLY A 97 -8.31 7.57 -13.37
CA GLY A 97 -7.19 7.11 -14.19
C GLY A 97 -7.49 5.84 -15.01
N LEU A 98 -8.75 5.57 -15.32
CA LEU A 98 -9.18 4.35 -16.04
C LEU A 98 -8.95 4.46 -17.56
N ASN A 99 -8.95 5.67 -18.10
CA ASN A 99 -8.80 5.94 -19.53
C ASN A 99 -7.35 5.88 -20.07
N SER A 100 -6.35 5.75 -19.20
CA SER A 100 -4.96 5.72 -19.63
C SER A 100 -4.55 4.35 -20.19
N LYS A 101 -4.26 4.30 -21.49
CA LYS A 101 -3.62 3.14 -22.16
C LYS A 101 -2.25 2.77 -21.57
N ALA A 102 -1.63 3.68 -20.81
CA ALA A 102 -0.48 3.41 -19.98
C ALA A 102 -0.98 3.18 -18.54
N GLN A 103 -1.03 1.91 -18.12
CA GLN A 103 -1.32 1.55 -16.74
C GLN A 103 -0.15 1.98 -15.83
N THR A 104 -0.07 3.26 -15.48
CA THR A 104 0.54 3.62 -14.19
C THR A 104 -0.43 3.13 -13.14
N LYS A 105 -0.10 2.02 -12.47
CA LYS A 105 -0.82 1.55 -11.29
C LYS A 105 -0.82 2.70 -10.28
N ASN A 106 -1.89 3.50 -10.27
CA ASN A 106 -2.18 4.39 -9.17
C ASN A 106 -2.46 3.48 -7.98
N GLN A 107 -1.40 3.15 -7.25
CA GLN A 107 -1.52 2.46 -5.98
C GLN A 107 -2.21 3.44 -5.04
N LEU A 108 -3.53 3.25 -4.86
CA LEU A 108 -4.30 4.01 -3.89
C LEU A 108 -3.62 3.90 -2.53
N LYS A 109 -3.47 5.03 -1.86
CA LYS A 109 -2.86 5.07 -0.52
C LYS A 109 -3.84 4.50 0.51
N ASP A 110 -3.29 3.94 1.58
CA ASP A 110 -4.09 3.45 2.69
C ASP A 110 -4.98 4.56 3.27
N GLY A 111 -6.27 4.27 3.44
CA GLY A 111 -7.26 5.21 3.99
C GLY A 111 -7.89 6.17 2.98
N GLU A 112 -7.57 6.07 1.69
CA GLU A 112 -8.20 6.88 0.64
C GLU A 112 -9.48 6.21 0.08
N TYR A 113 -10.41 7.03 -0.40
CA TYR A 113 -11.61 6.52 -1.06
C TYR A 113 -11.27 5.97 -2.45
N PRO A 114 -11.86 4.82 -2.85
CA PRO A 114 -11.59 4.20 -4.13
C PRO A 114 -12.02 5.03 -5.34
N ASP A 115 -13.03 5.90 -5.19
CA ASP A 115 -13.50 6.81 -6.24
C ASP A 115 -13.03 8.24 -5.92
N ALA A 116 -12.16 8.80 -6.76
CA ALA A 116 -11.66 10.16 -6.64
C ALA A 116 -12.65 11.20 -7.18
N SER A 117 -13.60 10.80 -8.03
CA SER A 117 -14.60 11.71 -8.61
C SER A 117 -15.70 12.09 -7.62
N GLY A 118 -15.95 11.24 -6.62
CA GLY A 118 -17.10 11.34 -5.72
C GLY A 118 -18.45 11.07 -6.39
N LEU A 119 -18.47 10.47 -7.59
CA LEU A 119 -19.69 10.09 -8.29
C LEU A 119 -20.41 8.97 -7.55
N ILE A 120 -19.67 7.99 -7.05
CA ILE A 120 -20.20 6.86 -6.27
C ILE A 120 -20.09 7.20 -4.78
N LYS A 121 -21.23 7.26 -4.11
CA LYS A 121 -21.31 7.63 -2.69
C LYS A 121 -21.23 6.41 -1.78
N GLY A 122 -20.67 6.61 -0.58
CA GLY A 122 -20.69 5.62 0.50
C GLY A 122 -19.79 4.40 0.28
N LEU A 123 -18.81 4.47 -0.62
CA LEU A 123 -17.78 3.43 -0.76
C LEU A 123 -16.86 3.42 0.46
N ARG A 124 -16.55 2.27 1.04
CA ARG A 124 -15.61 2.16 2.16
C ARG A 124 -14.18 2.51 1.72
N LYS A 125 -13.41 3.10 2.65
CA LYS A 125 -11.97 3.36 2.46
C LYS A 125 -11.20 2.06 2.31
N ARG A 126 -10.20 2.06 1.44
CA ARG A 126 -9.33 0.88 1.28
C ARG A 126 -8.39 0.74 2.46
N TYR A 127 -8.26 -0.50 2.92
CA TYR A 127 -7.23 -0.91 3.85
C TYR A 127 -6.35 -1.95 3.13
N VAL A 128 -5.16 -1.55 2.69
CA VAL A 128 -4.19 -2.53 2.19
C VAL A 128 -3.53 -3.16 3.42
N PRO A 129 -3.61 -4.49 3.59
CA PRO A 129 -2.89 -5.12 4.68
C PRO A 129 -1.39 -4.85 4.49
N LYS A 130 -0.75 -4.29 5.52
CA LYS A 130 0.70 -4.02 5.50
C LYS A 130 1.43 -5.31 5.13
N ALA A 131 2.24 -5.25 4.07
CA ALA A 131 3.05 -6.39 3.66
C ALA A 131 3.90 -6.85 4.85
N LEU A 132 3.83 -8.14 5.17
CA LEU A 132 4.64 -8.72 6.23
C LEU A 132 6.12 -8.51 5.89
N SER A 133 6.90 -8.07 6.87
CA SER A 133 8.36 -8.00 6.71
C SER A 133 8.92 -9.39 6.40
N PRO A 134 10.03 -9.48 5.65
CA PRO A 134 10.71 -10.76 5.43
C PRO A 134 10.94 -11.48 6.76
N TYR A 135 10.64 -12.79 6.78
CA TYR A 135 10.77 -13.59 7.99
C TYR A 135 12.23 -13.61 8.47
N ASN A 136 12.47 -13.11 9.68
CA ASN A 136 13.76 -13.17 10.34
C ASN A 136 13.79 -14.37 11.30
N PRO A 137 14.64 -15.40 11.09
CA PRO A 137 14.71 -16.58 11.96
C PRO A 137 15.21 -16.25 13.38
N PHE A 138 15.86 -15.11 13.57
CA PHE A 138 16.32 -14.61 14.86
C PHE A 138 15.36 -13.58 15.49
N GLY A 139 14.15 -13.40 14.93
CA GLY A 139 13.00 -12.79 15.61
C GLY A 139 13.27 -11.51 16.39
N ASP A 140 13.85 -10.49 15.74
CA ASP A 140 14.18 -9.18 16.33
C ASP A 140 14.92 -9.26 17.68
N ILE A 141 15.65 -10.36 17.92
CA ILE A 141 16.57 -10.44 19.04
C ILE A 141 17.61 -9.34 18.81
N PRO A 142 17.81 -8.41 19.77
CA PRO A 142 18.86 -7.41 19.64
C PRO A 142 20.19 -8.15 19.47
N GLN A 143 20.80 -7.98 18.30
CA GLN A 143 22.10 -8.58 18.01
C GLN A 143 23.21 -7.89 18.79
N ASP A 144 22.94 -6.66 19.24
CA ASP A 144 23.82 -5.88 20.08
C ASP A 144 23.76 -6.36 21.53
N ARG A 145 24.94 -6.42 22.17
CA ARG A 145 25.05 -6.86 23.57
C ARG A 145 24.69 -5.69 24.49
N GLU A 146 23.78 -5.92 25.43
CA GLU A 146 23.31 -4.87 26.36
C GLU A 146 24.34 -4.49 27.45
N TYR A 147 25.39 -5.31 27.64
CA TYR A 147 26.30 -5.16 28.79
C TYR A 147 27.34 -4.05 28.63
N TYR A 148 27.81 -3.76 27.41
CA TYR A 148 28.77 -2.69 27.13
C TYR A 148 28.60 -2.19 25.70
N HIS A 149 28.79 -0.89 25.49
CA HIS A 149 28.87 -0.27 24.17
C HIS A 149 30.29 0.28 24.00
N ILE A 150 30.97 -0.13 22.95
CA ILE A 150 32.26 0.47 22.59
C ILE A 150 31.97 1.66 21.67
N GLY A 151 32.33 2.86 22.11
CA GLY A 151 32.22 4.07 21.30
C GLY A 151 33.05 3.94 20.02
N LYS A 152 32.52 4.41 18.89
CA LYS A 152 33.24 4.39 17.60
C LYS A 152 34.46 5.33 17.59
N ASP A 153 34.50 6.28 18.52
CA ASP A 153 35.48 7.38 18.52
C ASP A 153 36.75 7.08 19.35
N ASP A 154 36.78 6.01 20.13
CA ASP A 154 37.87 5.72 21.08
C ASP A 154 39.13 5.09 20.46
N GLY A 155 39.15 4.91 19.12
CA GLY A 155 40.29 4.29 18.42
C GLY A 155 40.51 2.80 18.75
N PHE A 156 39.63 2.21 19.56
CA PHE A 156 39.69 0.82 20.02
C PHE A 156 39.55 -0.19 18.86
N GLU A 157 38.81 0.18 17.80
CA GLU A 157 38.68 -0.59 16.57
C GLU A 157 40.04 -0.86 15.89
N SER A 158 40.99 0.07 16.02
CA SER A 158 42.35 -0.10 15.49
C SER A 158 43.15 -1.17 16.24
N VAL A 159 42.84 -1.42 17.51
CA VAL A 159 43.48 -2.45 18.34
C VAL A 159 42.85 -3.82 18.03
N LEU A 160 41.51 -3.87 17.96
CA LEU A 160 40.76 -5.07 17.59
C LEU A 160 41.18 -5.60 16.21
N SER A 161 41.29 -4.71 15.23
CA SER A 161 41.68 -5.07 13.86
C SER A 161 43.13 -5.52 13.71
N ARG A 162 44.06 -5.08 14.58
CA ARG A 162 45.45 -5.58 14.58
C ARG A 162 45.53 -7.04 14.98
N ASN A 163 44.79 -7.42 16.02
CA ASN A 163 44.85 -8.78 16.57
C ASN A 163 44.08 -9.80 15.71
N LYS A 164 43.12 -9.34 14.89
CA LYS A 164 42.44 -10.19 13.89
C LYS A 164 43.36 -10.72 12.79
N LYS A 165 44.57 -10.17 12.60
CA LYS A 165 45.51 -10.55 11.53
C LYS A 165 46.32 -11.81 11.81
N TYR A 166 46.43 -12.22 13.08
CA TYR A 166 47.27 -13.33 13.47
C TYR A 166 46.47 -14.65 13.45
N GLU A 167 46.55 -15.34 12.31
CA GLU A 167 45.87 -16.63 12.05
C GLU A 167 46.33 -17.73 13.01
N GLU A 168 47.55 -17.61 13.55
CA GLU A 168 48.08 -18.49 14.59
C GLU A 168 47.12 -18.60 15.77
N TYR A 169 46.58 -17.50 16.30
CA TYR A 169 45.66 -17.56 17.44
C TYR A 169 44.33 -18.26 17.12
N GLN A 170 43.88 -18.22 15.86
CA GLN A 170 42.65 -18.90 15.44
C GLN A 170 42.81 -20.43 15.43
N GLN A 171 44.00 -20.93 15.08
CA GLN A 171 44.30 -22.36 15.04
C GLN A 171 44.21 -23.03 16.42
N TRP A 172 44.46 -22.25 17.49
CA TRP A 172 44.34 -22.71 18.88
C TRP A 172 42.93 -22.49 19.46
N GLY A 173 41.97 -22.04 18.65
CA GLY A 173 40.60 -21.75 19.08
C GLY A 173 40.48 -20.47 19.94
N TYR A 174 41.52 -19.63 19.97
CA TYR A 174 41.52 -18.40 20.75
C TYR A 174 40.94 -17.24 19.92
N SER A 175 39.82 -16.67 20.39
CA SER A 175 39.25 -15.43 19.82
C SER A 175 39.57 -14.25 20.75
N PHE A 176 40.32 -13.27 20.23
CA PHE A 176 40.66 -12.06 20.96
C PHE A 176 39.41 -11.25 21.34
N GLU A 177 38.38 -11.29 20.49
CA GLU A 177 37.09 -10.65 20.77
C GLU A 177 36.43 -11.29 21.99
N ALA A 178 36.31 -12.63 22.01
CA ALA A 178 35.75 -13.33 23.16
C ALA A 178 36.57 -13.13 24.45
N TYR A 179 37.91 -13.09 24.34
CA TYR A 179 38.76 -12.81 25.51
C TYR A 179 38.53 -11.41 26.06
N LEU A 180 38.43 -10.39 25.20
CA LEU A 180 38.12 -9.04 25.66
C LEU A 180 36.73 -8.96 26.26
N ASP A 181 35.75 -9.65 25.67
CA ASP A 181 34.39 -9.69 26.17
C ASP A 181 34.34 -10.27 27.58
N GLU A 182 35.00 -11.41 27.82
CA GLU A 182 35.10 -12.03 29.14
C GLU A 182 35.81 -11.13 30.15
N ASN A 183 36.86 -10.41 29.74
CA ASN A 183 37.59 -9.53 30.65
C ASN A 183 36.85 -8.22 30.95
N LEU A 184 36.20 -7.62 29.95
CA LEU A 184 35.38 -6.41 30.14
C LEU A 184 34.15 -6.76 30.96
N LEU A 185 33.49 -7.87 30.65
CA LEU A 185 32.38 -8.37 31.46
C LEU A 185 32.89 -8.65 32.87
N ARG A 186 33.95 -9.43 33.09
CA ARG A 186 34.45 -9.74 34.44
C ARG A 186 34.93 -8.52 35.23
N ALA A 187 35.51 -7.51 34.56
CA ALA A 187 35.99 -6.29 35.20
C ALA A 187 34.83 -5.36 35.61
N PHE A 188 33.79 -5.26 34.79
CA PHE A 188 32.69 -4.31 34.98
C PHE A 188 31.36 -4.94 35.42
N SER A 189 31.22 -6.28 35.37
CA SER A 189 30.06 -7.02 35.87
C SER A 189 30.06 -6.98 37.40
N GLY A 190 29.50 -5.91 37.94
CA GLY A 190 29.47 -5.61 39.38
C GLY A 190 29.86 -4.17 39.71
N LEU A 191 30.48 -3.47 38.77
CA LEU A 191 30.79 -2.04 38.84
C LEU A 191 29.99 -1.35 37.73
N GLY A 192 28.85 -0.75 38.07
CA GLY A 192 28.04 0.05 37.14
C GLY A 192 28.75 1.35 36.77
N VAL A 193 29.88 1.25 36.07
CA VAL A 193 30.74 2.36 35.66
C VAL A 193 30.51 2.62 34.18
N PHE A 194 29.79 3.71 33.90
CA PHE A 194 29.59 4.20 32.54
C PHE A 194 30.78 5.08 32.15
N VAL A 195 31.76 4.51 31.44
CA VAL A 195 32.95 5.22 30.97
C VAL A 195 32.56 6.16 29.82
N ASP A 196 31.99 7.31 30.19
CA ASP A 196 31.87 8.56 29.44
C ASP A 196 31.03 9.58 30.22
N ASN A 197 30.12 9.11 31.09
CA ASN A 197 29.38 9.97 32.03
C ASN A 197 30.32 10.69 33.03
N GLU A 198 31.45 10.08 33.39
CA GLU A 198 32.41 10.68 34.32
C GLU A 198 33.34 11.73 33.68
N LYS A 199 33.51 11.73 32.34
CA LYS A 199 34.32 12.76 31.65
C LYS A 199 33.61 14.11 31.56
N GLY A 200 32.32 14.15 31.89
CA GLY A 200 31.49 15.36 32.00
C GLY A 200 31.79 16.20 33.24
N GLY A 201 33.07 16.55 33.48
CA GLY A 201 33.47 17.55 34.46
C GLY A 201 33.12 18.97 34.01
N LYS A 202 31.82 19.24 33.82
CA LYS A 202 31.16 20.56 33.86
C LYS A 202 29.65 20.34 34.07
N THR A 203 29.27 20.40 35.35
CA THR A 203 27.95 20.75 35.92
C THR A 203 26.73 20.59 34.99
N ASP A 204 25.90 19.58 35.26
CA ASP A 204 24.48 19.77 35.60
C ASP A 204 23.85 18.42 36.01
N MET A 205 23.67 18.24 37.32
CA MET A 205 22.92 17.12 37.88
C MET A 205 21.42 17.40 37.76
N THR A 206 20.83 17.07 36.61
CA THR A 206 19.38 16.85 36.51
C THR A 206 19.12 15.41 36.11
N LEU A 207 18.69 14.61 37.09
CA LEU A 207 18.23 13.25 36.90
C LEU A 207 16.99 13.23 35.97
N PRO A 208 16.91 12.36 34.95
CA PRO A 208 15.66 12.17 34.21
C PRO A 208 14.62 11.52 35.13
N ALA A 209 13.49 12.20 35.31
CA ALA A 209 12.35 11.67 36.04
C ALA A 209 11.85 10.38 35.36
N ASN A 210 11.75 9.31 36.14
CA ASN A 210 11.09 8.06 35.75
C ASN A 210 9.71 8.36 35.18
N THR A 211 9.53 8.21 33.87
CA THR A 211 8.21 8.08 33.27
C THR A 211 7.77 6.64 33.45
N VAL A 212 7.03 6.42 34.54
CA VAL A 212 6.20 5.22 34.71
C VAL A 212 5.08 5.34 33.68
N MET A 213 5.12 4.46 32.68
CA MET A 213 4.01 4.21 31.76
C MET A 213 2.85 3.58 32.52
N GLY A 214 1.69 4.22 32.49
CA GLY A 214 0.38 3.60 32.56
C GLY A 214 -0.29 3.71 31.19
#